data_AF-A0A4P9YRN6-F1
#
_entry.id   AF-A0A4P9YRN6-F1
#
_cell.length_a   1.000
_cell.length_b   1.000
_cell.length_c   1.000
_cell.angle_alpha   90.00
_cell.angle_beta   90.00
_cell.angle_gamma   90.00
#
_symmetry.space_group_name_H-M   'P 1'
#
loop_
_entity.id
_entity.type
_entity.pdbx_description
1 polymer ?
#
loop_
_entity_poly.entity_id
_entity_poly.type
_entity_poly.pdbx_seq_one_letter_code
_entity_poly.pdbx_strand_id
1 'polypeptide(L)'
;MHHHKREDGAESSSNGSDLLVAPAPLEPHVALLEQLDEQIDRLARGLPTGTGLIVLSGHGDTRDAVRLGAKRRRANEYSQRASTADDTARPAECTFSEMDLESLRTAVAKARMGIAMFTAR
;
A
#
# COMPACT_ATOMS: atom_id res chain seq x y z
N MET A 1 1.27 -11.53 69.82
CA MET A 1 0.32 -10.46 69.53
C MET A 1 0.10 -10.38 68.02
N HIS A 2 -1.17 -10.32 67.60
CA HIS A 2 -1.71 -9.79 66.32
C HIS A 2 -1.43 -10.57 65.02
N HIS A 3 -2.48 -11.24 64.47
CA HIS A 3 -3.44 -10.84 63.41
C HIS A 3 -2.94 -11.24 62.00
N HIS A 4 -3.49 -12.25 61.32
CA HIS A 4 -4.72 -12.24 60.49
C HIS A 4 -4.81 -11.05 59.51
N LYS A 5 -4.60 -11.28 58.20
CA LYS A 5 -5.50 -10.90 57.10
C LYS A 5 -5.02 -11.43 55.73
N ARG A 6 -5.93 -12.07 54.99
CA ARG A 6 -5.86 -12.39 53.54
C ARG A 6 -6.15 -11.14 52.71
N GLU A 7 -5.49 -10.96 51.57
CA GLU A 7 -5.97 -10.32 50.31
C GLU A 7 -5.11 -10.93 49.18
N ASP A 8 -5.56 -11.91 48.41
CA ASP A 8 -6.35 -11.81 47.16
C ASP A 8 -5.85 -10.73 46.19
N GLY A 9 -5.17 -11.19 45.14
CA GLY A 9 -4.69 -10.40 44.02
C GLY A 9 -4.56 -11.29 42.79
N ALA A 10 -5.70 -11.73 42.27
CA ALA A 10 -5.82 -12.42 41.00
C ALA A 10 -5.58 -11.44 39.85
N GLU A 11 -4.38 -11.43 39.27
CA GLU A 11 -4.16 -10.81 37.97
C GLU A 11 -4.19 -11.89 36.88
N SER A 12 -5.42 -12.05 36.41
CA SER A 12 -5.76 -12.47 35.06
C SER A 12 -4.85 -11.78 34.03
N SER A 13 -4.11 -12.55 33.25
CA SER A 13 -3.69 -12.11 31.92
C SER A 13 -3.59 -13.30 30.99
N SER A 14 -4.77 -13.58 30.44
CA SER A 14 -5.03 -14.05 29.09
C SER A 14 -4.01 -15.02 28.48
N ASN A 15 -4.43 -16.28 28.42
CA ASN A 15 -4.14 -17.14 27.28
C ASN A 15 -4.58 -16.41 26.00
N GLY A 16 -3.68 -15.60 25.45
CA GLY A 16 -3.76 -15.09 24.09
C GLY A 16 -3.33 -16.21 23.15
N SER A 17 -4.18 -17.24 23.04
CA SER A 17 -4.15 -18.14 21.90
C SER A 17 -4.46 -17.26 20.69
N ASP A 18 -3.41 -16.68 20.11
CA ASP A 18 -3.45 -16.02 18.82
C ASP A 18 -3.73 -17.12 17.80
N LEU A 19 -5.01 -17.51 17.74
CA LEU A 19 -5.58 -18.28 16.67
C LEU A 19 -5.37 -17.41 15.45
N LEU A 20 -4.26 -17.66 14.76
CA LEU A 20 -4.04 -17.29 13.38
C LEU A 20 -5.21 -17.91 12.61
N VAL A 21 -6.33 -17.19 12.58
CA VAL A 21 -7.44 -17.45 11.68
C VAL A 21 -6.84 -17.24 10.31
N ALA A 22 -6.39 -18.34 9.69
CA ALA A 22 -6.04 -18.34 8.30
C ALA A 22 -7.23 -17.70 7.57
N PRO A 23 -7.02 -16.62 6.79
CA PRO A 23 -8.11 -16.00 6.06
C PRO A 23 -8.80 -17.10 5.26
N ALA A 24 -10.13 -17.19 5.43
CA ALA A 24 -10.93 -18.18 4.74
C ALA A 24 -10.57 -18.15 3.23
N PRO A 25 -10.44 -19.31 2.57
CA PRO A 25 -10.15 -19.35 1.14
C PRO A 25 -11.17 -18.46 0.42
N LEU A 26 -10.70 -17.44 -0.28
CA LEU A 26 -11.55 -16.63 -1.12
C LEU A 26 -12.09 -17.56 -2.19
N GLU A 27 -13.38 -17.90 -2.14
CA GLU A 27 -13.98 -18.65 -3.22
C GLU A 27 -13.85 -17.81 -4.50
N PRO A 28 -13.22 -18.36 -5.55
CA PRO A 28 -13.04 -17.60 -6.77
C PRO A 28 -14.42 -17.34 -7.37
N HIS A 29 -14.87 -16.08 -7.34
CA HIS A 29 -16.11 -15.62 -7.95
C HIS A 29 -15.95 -15.51 -9.48
N VAL A 30 -15.62 -16.62 -10.14
CA VAL A 30 -15.26 -16.68 -11.57
C VAL A 30 -16.36 -16.06 -12.44
N ALA A 31 -17.63 -16.40 -12.21
CA ALA A 31 -18.75 -15.85 -12.96
C ALA A 31 -18.88 -14.32 -12.83
N LEU A 32 -18.55 -13.75 -11.67
CA LEU A 32 -18.57 -12.30 -11.46
C LEU A 32 -17.43 -11.61 -12.22
N LEU A 33 -16.25 -12.25 -12.27
CA LEU A 33 -15.10 -11.77 -13.02
C LEU A 33 -15.35 -11.82 -14.53
N GLU A 34 -15.97 -12.88 -15.03
CA GLU A 34 -16.40 -12.99 -16.44
C GLU A 34 -17.41 -11.89 -16.79
N GLN A 35 -18.39 -11.64 -15.91
CA GLN A 35 -19.37 -10.58 -16.12
C GLN A 35 -18.71 -9.18 -16.13
N LEU A 36 -17.74 -8.95 -15.25
CA LEU A 36 -16.97 -7.71 -15.22
C LEU A 36 -16.15 -7.52 -16.50
N ASP A 37 -15.51 -8.58 -16.99
CA ASP A 37 -14.72 -8.57 -18.23
C ASP A 37 -15.59 -8.18 -19.43
N GLU A 38 -16.75 -8.83 -19.58
CA GLU A 38 -17.71 -8.48 -20.64
C GLU A 38 -18.17 -7.01 -20.57
N GLN A 39 -18.35 -6.48 -19.36
CA GLN A 39 -18.76 -5.09 -19.17
C GLN A 39 -17.65 -4.11 -19.55
N ILE A 40 -16.41 -4.40 -19.16
CA ILE A 40 -15.22 -3.60 -19.54
C ILE A 40 -15.06 -3.61 -21.07
N ASP A 41 -15.21 -4.77 -21.71
CA ASP A 41 -15.12 -4.91 -23.16
C ASP A 41 -16.22 -4.16 -23.92
N ARG A 42 -17.44 -4.14 -23.38
CA ARG A 42 -18.53 -3.33 -23.94
C ARG A 42 -18.25 -1.84 -23.80
N LEU A 43 -17.73 -1.41 -22.65
CA LEU A 43 -17.32 -0.03 -22.41
C LEU A 43 -16.20 0.39 -23.38
N ALA A 44 -15.13 -0.40 -23.48
CA ALA A 44 -13.99 -0.11 -24.33
C ALA A 44 -14.38 0.04 -25.81
N ARG A 45 -15.29 -0.81 -26.31
CA ARG A 45 -15.80 -0.73 -27.70
C ARG A 45 -16.74 0.46 -27.94
N GLY A 46 -17.40 0.95 -26.90
CA GLY A 46 -18.26 2.13 -26.99
C GLY A 46 -17.52 3.46 -26.97
N LEU A 47 -16.21 3.46 -26.68
CA LEU A 47 -15.43 4.68 -26.62
C LEU A 47 -15.04 5.19 -28.02
N PRO A 48 -15.01 6.51 -28.24
CA PRO A 48 -14.48 7.08 -29.47
C PRO A 48 -13.02 6.69 -29.71
N THR A 49 -12.64 6.50 -30.96
CA THR A 49 -11.25 6.27 -31.39
C THR A 49 -10.30 7.32 -30.81
N GLY A 50 -9.15 6.87 -30.30
CA GLY A 50 -8.17 7.72 -29.63
C GLY A 50 -8.44 7.96 -28.14
N THR A 51 -9.49 7.36 -27.58
CA THR A 51 -9.79 7.42 -26.14
C THR A 51 -9.22 6.21 -25.39
N GLY A 52 -8.67 6.44 -24.20
CA GLY A 52 -8.22 5.38 -23.28
C GLY A 52 -9.21 5.17 -22.14
N LEU A 53 -9.47 3.91 -21.78
CA LEU A 53 -10.17 3.50 -20.57
C LEU A 53 -9.15 3.06 -19.51
N ILE A 54 -9.26 3.61 -18.31
CA ILE A 54 -8.44 3.21 -17.16
C ILE A 54 -9.38 2.58 -16.13
N VAL A 55 -9.14 1.32 -15.80
CA VAL A 55 -9.90 0.57 -14.79
C VAL A 55 -9.07 0.48 -13.52
N LEU A 56 -9.66 0.91 -12.40
CA LEU A 56 -9.06 0.89 -11.06
C LEU A 56 -9.86 -0.08 -10.19
N SER A 57 -9.33 -1.29 -9.92
CA SER A 57 -10.05 -2.35 -9.19
C SER A 57 -9.98 -2.21 -7.66
N GLY A 58 -9.41 -1.11 -7.14
CA GLY A 58 -9.32 -0.84 -5.71
C GLY A 58 -8.34 -1.72 -4.92
N HIS A 59 -7.79 -2.80 -5.52
CA HIS A 59 -6.77 -3.65 -4.90
C HIS A 59 -5.37 -3.03 -4.86
N GLY A 60 -5.14 -1.97 -5.66
CA GLY A 60 -3.90 -1.22 -5.66
C GLY A 60 -4.03 0.08 -4.86
N ASP A 61 -3.57 0.09 -3.61
CA ASP A 61 -3.43 1.36 -2.88
C ASP A 61 -2.22 2.13 -3.42
N THR A 62 -2.49 3.27 -4.07
CA THR A 62 -1.47 4.13 -4.68
C THR A 62 -0.88 5.13 -3.69
N ARG A 63 -1.47 5.31 -2.49
CA ARG A 63 -1.09 6.36 -1.53
C ARG A 63 0.36 6.26 -1.10
N ASP A 64 0.84 5.05 -0.80
CA ASP A 64 2.23 4.84 -0.41
C ASP A 64 3.21 5.05 -1.56
N ALA A 65 2.85 4.64 -2.78
CA ALA A 65 3.67 4.87 -3.97
C ALA A 65 3.81 6.37 -4.26
N VAL A 66 2.72 7.13 -4.11
CA VAL A 66 2.71 8.61 -4.25
C VAL A 66 3.56 9.26 -3.17
N ARG A 67 3.37 8.88 -1.90
CA ARG A 67 4.12 9.43 -0.76
C ARG A 67 5.63 9.18 -0.87
N LEU A 68 6.04 7.95 -1.15
CA LEU A 68 7.44 7.58 -1.31
C LEU A 68 8.06 8.17 -2.58
N GLY A 69 7.28 8.29 -3.66
CA GLY A 69 7.69 8.99 -4.88
C GLY A 69 7.94 10.48 -4.64
N ALA A 70 7.11 11.15 -3.83
CA ALA A 70 7.33 12.53 -3.43
C ALA A 70 8.58 12.69 -2.55
N LYS A 71 8.81 11.76 -1.61
CA LYS A 71 10.04 11.72 -0.79
C LYS A 71 11.29 11.60 -1.67
N ARG A 72 11.27 10.71 -2.67
CA ARG A 72 12.39 10.53 -3.61
C ARG A 72 12.67 11.79 -4.44
N ARG A 73 11.64 12.49 -4.90
CA ARG A 73 11.81 13.76 -5.63
C ARG A 73 12.48 14.83 -4.78
N ARG A 74 12.01 15.01 -3.53
CA ARG A 74 12.59 15.98 -2.60
C ARG A 74 14.04 15.66 -2.27
N ALA A 75 14.37 14.38 -2.07
CA ALA A 75 15.75 13.95 -1.86
C ALA A 75 16.64 14.26 -3.08
N ASN A 76 16.16 13.98 -4.30
CA ASN A 76 16.89 14.30 -5.52
C ASN A 76 17.08 15.82 -5.72
N GLU A 77 16.02 16.61 -5.50
CA GLU A 77 16.07 18.08 -5.58
C GLU A 77 17.05 18.66 -4.56
N TYR A 78 17.09 18.11 -3.34
CA TYR A 78 18.05 18.50 -2.32
C TYR A 78 19.48 18.15 -2.76
N SER A 79 19.75 16.92 -3.22
CA SER A 79 21.08 16.51 -3.68
C SER A 79 21.59 17.35 -4.87
N GLN A 80 20.69 17.80 -5.75
CA GLN A 80 21.06 18.71 -6.85
C GLN A 80 21.39 20.12 -6.38
N ARG A 81 20.73 20.60 -5.32
CA ARG A 81 20.97 21.94 -4.74
C ARG A 81 22.14 21.97 -3.75
N ALA A 82 22.42 20.85 -3.10
CA ALA A 82 23.41 20.71 -2.04
C ALA A 82 24.84 20.49 -2.55
N SER A 83 25.12 20.70 -3.85
CA SER A 83 26.46 20.52 -4.46
C SER A 83 27.58 21.35 -3.83
N THR A 84 27.28 22.25 -2.89
CA THR A 84 28.21 23.11 -2.17
C THR A 84 27.96 23.23 -0.65
N ALA A 85 26.97 22.53 -0.09
CA ALA A 85 26.57 22.70 1.30
C ALA A 85 26.98 21.51 2.20
N ASP A 86 27.41 21.83 3.42
CA ASP A 86 27.82 20.88 4.45
C ASP A 86 26.71 19.85 4.74
N ASP A 87 27.04 18.56 4.62
CA ASP A 87 26.09 17.43 4.58
C ASP A 87 25.43 17.17 5.95
N THR A 88 25.90 17.86 7.00
CA THR A 88 25.46 17.71 8.39
C THR A 88 24.08 18.32 8.69
N ALA A 89 23.58 19.23 7.84
CA ALA A 89 22.30 19.92 8.03
C ALA A 89 21.14 19.34 7.20
N ARG A 90 21.30 18.15 6.60
CA ARG A 90 20.28 17.58 5.71
C ARG A 90 18.98 17.24 6.47
N PRO A 91 17.83 17.84 6.08
CA PRO A 91 16.55 17.50 6.68
C PRO A 91 16.20 16.02 6.48
N ALA A 92 15.58 15.39 7.48
CA ALA A 92 15.21 13.98 7.43
C ALA A 92 14.27 13.67 6.25
N GLU A 93 13.36 14.58 5.89
CA GLU A 93 12.50 14.46 4.70
C GLU A 93 13.25 14.44 3.35
N CYS A 94 14.51 14.88 3.33
CA CYS A 94 15.38 14.87 2.15
C CYS A 94 16.35 13.67 2.15
N THR A 95 16.28 12.80 3.16
CA THR A 95 17.02 11.54 3.19
C THR A 95 16.20 10.44 2.53
N PHE A 96 16.76 9.78 1.52
CA PHE A 96 16.15 8.61 0.88
C PHE A 96 17.10 7.43 1.05
N SER A 97 16.67 6.42 1.80
CA SER A 97 17.46 5.23 2.13
C SER A 97 17.21 4.08 1.15
N GLU A 98 18.06 3.05 1.19
CA GLU A 98 17.82 1.79 0.47
C GLU A 98 16.50 1.12 0.91
N MET A 99 16.13 1.23 2.18
CA MET A 99 14.85 0.73 2.69
C MET A 99 13.65 1.49 2.10
N ASP A 100 13.78 2.80 1.84
CA ASP A 100 12.74 3.58 1.15
C ASP A 100 12.61 3.16 -0.32
N LEU A 101 13.72 2.77 -0.97
CA LEU A 101 13.72 2.28 -2.34
C LEU A 101 12.96 0.95 -2.45
N GLU A 102 13.22 0.02 -1.53
CA GLU A 102 12.53 -1.27 -1.50
C GLU A 102 11.05 -1.11 -1.14
N SER A 103 10.74 -0.22 -0.19
CA SER A 103 9.37 0.16 0.15
C SER A 103 8.65 0.79 -1.05
N LEU A 104 9.32 1.63 -1.84
CA LEU A 104 8.75 2.25 -3.03
C LEU A 104 8.48 1.21 -4.12
N ARG A 105 9.39 0.26 -4.35
CA ARG A 105 9.19 -0.85 -5.31
C ARG A 105 7.99 -1.70 -4.91
N THR A 106 7.88 -2.04 -3.63
CA THR A 106 6.77 -2.81 -3.07
C THR A 106 5.45 -2.05 -3.19
N ALA A 107 5.45 -0.76 -2.86
CA ALA A 107 4.27 0.09 -2.97
C ALA A 107 3.82 0.26 -4.43
N VAL A 108 4.76 0.42 -5.38
CA VAL A 108 4.45 0.49 -6.81
C VAL A 108 3.92 -0.87 -7.32
N ALA A 109 4.50 -1.98 -6.89
CA ALA A 109 4.01 -3.31 -7.24
C ALA A 109 2.56 -3.49 -6.75
N LYS A 110 2.28 -3.17 -5.49
CA LYS A 110 0.91 -3.20 -4.92
C LYS A 110 -0.04 -2.26 -5.66
N ALA A 111 0.36 -1.02 -5.89
CA ALA A 111 -0.41 -0.03 -6.65
C ALA A 111 -0.79 -0.53 -8.06
N ARG A 112 0.11 -1.28 -8.72
CA ARG A 112 -0.13 -1.85 -10.05
C ARG A 112 -1.07 -3.06 -10.05
N MET A 113 -1.22 -3.76 -8.93
CA MET A 113 -2.14 -4.91 -8.84
C MET A 113 -3.60 -4.50 -9.05
N GLY A 114 -3.92 -3.21 -8.99
CA GLY A 114 -5.26 -2.68 -9.18
C GLY A 114 -5.50 -1.87 -10.46
N ILE A 115 -4.55 -1.80 -11.40
CA ILE A 115 -4.66 -0.90 -12.57
C ILE A 115 -4.62 -1.72 -13.86
N ALA A 116 -5.67 -1.58 -14.68
CA ALA A 116 -5.70 -2.04 -16.06
C ALA A 116 -5.99 -0.87 -17.00
N MET A 117 -5.36 -0.85 -18.18
CA MET A 117 -5.52 0.19 -19.20
C MET A 117 -5.92 -0.46 -20.52
N PHE A 118 -7.01 0.04 -21.11
CA PHE A 118 -7.51 -0.36 -22.42
C PHE A 118 -7.52 0.86 -23.33
N THR A 119 -7.11 0.71 -24.58
CA THR A 119 -7.12 1.81 -25.56
C THR A 119 -8.04 1.45 -26.71
N ALA A 120 -8.98 2.34 -27.03
CA ALA A 120 -9.83 2.20 -28.20
C ALA A 120 -9.05 2.64 -29.44
N ARG A 121 -8.94 1.73 -30.42
CA ARG A 121 -8.24 1.96 -31.69
C ARG A 121 -8.98 2.88 -32.64
#